data_AF-A0A2K3LDQ0-F1
#
_entry.id   AF-A0A2K3LDQ0-F1
#
_cell.length_a   1.000
_cell.length_b   1.000
_cell.length_c   1.000
_cell.angle_alpha   90.00
_cell.angle_beta   90.00
_cell.angle_gamma   90.00
#
_symmetry.space_group_name_H-M   'P 1'
#
loop_
_entity.id
_entity.type
_entity.pdbx_description
1 polymer ?
#
loop_
_entity_poly.entity_id
_entity_poly.type
_entity_poly.pdbx_seq_one_letter_code
_entity_poly.pdbx_strand_id
1 'polypeptide(L)'
;VLPDFSQVYNFIGSVFDPEATEHLQKLKQMDRIDVETVLLLMRNLSINLTSPDFEDHKKLLSSYEVDHETNNYLNPDRLIHDEQLKSAAT
;
A
#
# COMPACT_ATOMS: atom_id res chain seq x y z
N VAL A 1 -25.33 -19.86 4.55
CA VAL A 1 -24.50 -19.44 3.40
C VAL A 1 -23.06 -19.39 3.87
N LEU A 2 -22.08 -19.69 3.01
CA LEU A 2 -20.64 -19.65 3.31
C LEU A 2 -20.02 -18.37 2.72
N PRO A 3 -18.91 -17.86 3.28
CA PRO A 3 -18.18 -16.74 2.68
C PRO A 3 -17.58 -17.10 1.31
N ASP A 4 -17.51 -16.13 0.41
CA ASP A 4 -16.63 -16.20 -0.75
C ASP A 4 -15.20 -15.88 -0.32
N PHE A 5 -14.45 -16.92 0.03
CA PHE A 5 -13.07 -16.78 0.46
C PHE A 5 -12.17 -16.16 -0.60
N SER A 6 -12.48 -16.29 -1.90
CA SER A 6 -11.69 -15.65 -2.94
C SER A 6 -11.82 -14.13 -2.84
N GLN A 7 -13.05 -13.63 -2.71
CA GLN A 7 -13.30 -12.20 -2.52
C GLN A 7 -12.70 -11.69 -1.19
N VAL A 8 -12.86 -12.44 -0.11
CA VAL A 8 -12.31 -12.12 1.21
C VAL A 8 -10.79 -11.99 1.19
N TYR A 9 -10.07 -12.98 0.66
CA TYR A 9 -8.61 -12.94 0.63
C TYR A 9 -8.08 -11.92 -0.36
N ASN A 10 -8.74 -11.70 -1.50
CA ASN A 10 -8.39 -10.63 -2.43
C ASN A 10 -8.54 -9.25 -1.77
N PHE A 11 -9.62 -9.03 -1.01
CA PHE A 11 -9.79 -7.78 -0.26
C PHE A 11 -8.67 -7.59 0.77
N ILE A 12 -8.38 -8.60 1.59
CA ILE A 12 -7.32 -8.54 2.60
C ILE A 12 -5.96 -8.25 1.96
N GLY A 13 -5.61 -8.96 0.88
CA GLY A 13 -4.38 -8.72 0.14
C GLY A 13 -4.28 -7.29 -0.37
N SER A 14 -5.36 -6.74 -0.91
CA SER A 14 -5.39 -5.35 -1.40
C SER A 14 -5.17 -4.28 -0.33
N VAL A 15 -5.38 -4.58 0.96
CA VAL A 15 -5.10 -3.63 2.06
C VAL A 15 -3.60 -3.34 2.19
N PHE A 16 -2.76 -4.27 1.74
CA PHE A 16 -1.30 -4.13 1.78
C PHE A 16 -0.71 -3.63 0.46
N ASP A 17 -1.54 -3.36 -0.55
CA ASP A 17 -1.13 -2.78 -1.81
C ASP A 17 -1.18 -1.24 -1.71
N PRO A 18 -0.04 -0.52 -1.79
CA PRO A 18 0.00 0.94 -1.68
C PRO A 18 -0.72 1.66 -2.83
N GLU A 19 -0.90 1.01 -3.98
CA GLU A 19 -1.61 1.57 -5.14
C GLU A 19 -3.12 1.31 -5.06
N ALA A 20 -3.56 0.40 -4.18
CA ALA A 20 -4.97 0.13 -4.00
C ALA A 20 -5.65 1.29 -3.26
N THR A 21 -6.82 1.68 -3.78
CA THR A 21 -7.67 2.72 -3.18
C THR A 21 -9.09 2.22 -2.96
N GLU A 22 -9.91 3.05 -2.31
CA GLU A 22 -11.35 2.83 -2.12
C GLU A 22 -11.74 1.58 -1.33
N HIS A 23 -10.88 1.12 -0.40
CA HIS A 23 -11.16 -0.09 0.40
C HIS A 23 -12.48 -0.01 1.17
N LEU A 24 -12.85 1.16 1.69
CA LEU A 24 -14.11 1.32 2.43
C LEU A 24 -15.33 1.13 1.52
N GLN A 25 -15.28 1.65 0.30
CA GLN A 25 -16.34 1.50 -0.69
C GLN A 25 -16.46 0.05 -1.13
N LYS A 26 -15.33 -0.61 -1.44
CA LYS A 26 -15.26 -2.03 -1.77
C LYS A 26 -15.85 -2.89 -0.65
N LEU A 27 -15.46 -2.64 0.60
CA LEU A 27 -15.97 -3.38 1.76
C LEU A 27 -17.49 -3.22 1.93
N LYS A 28 -18.03 -2.02 1.68
CA LYS A 28 -19.49 -1.76 1.75
C LYS A 28 -20.30 -2.46 0.65
N GLN A 29 -19.65 -2.86 -0.44
CA GLN A 29 -20.28 -3.55 -1.57
C GLN A 29 -20.25 -5.07 -1.42
N MET A 30 -19.48 -5.61 -0.47
CA MET A 30 -19.39 -7.04 -0.20
C MET A 30 -20.65 -7.54 0.52
N ASP A 31 -20.94 -8.84 0.36
CA ASP A 31 -21.99 -9.48 1.14
C ASP A 31 -21.66 -9.46 2.63
N ARG A 32 -22.69 -9.37 3.47
CA ARG A 32 -22.52 -9.23 4.93
C ARG A 32 -21.64 -10.33 5.53
N ILE A 33 -21.78 -11.56 5.07
CA ILE A 33 -20.98 -12.71 5.55
C ILE A 33 -19.49 -12.55 5.20
N ASP A 34 -19.17 -11.97 4.06
CA ASP A 34 -17.79 -11.72 3.63
C ASP A 34 -17.18 -10.57 4.43
N VAL A 35 -17.95 -9.51 4.71
CA VAL A 35 -17.51 -8.41 5.59
C VAL A 35 -17.17 -8.93 6.98
N GLU A 36 -18.06 -9.72 7.60
CA GLU A 36 -17.81 -10.32 8.92
C GLU A 36 -16.55 -11.22 8.89
N THR A 37 -16.34 -11.95 7.80
CA THR A 37 -15.16 -12.81 7.60
C THR A 37 -13.88 -11.98 7.42
N VAL A 38 -13.90 -10.91 6.63
CA VAL A 38 -12.77 -9.97 6.49
C VAL A 38 -12.38 -9.39 7.84
N LEU A 39 -13.35 -8.90 8.62
CA LEU A 39 -13.09 -8.31 9.94
C LEU A 39 -12.48 -9.33 10.92
N LEU A 40 -12.99 -10.56 10.93
CA LEU A 40 -12.46 -11.64 11.75
C LEU A 40 -11.00 -11.97 11.37
N LEU A 41 -10.73 -12.13 10.08
CA LEU A 41 -9.39 -12.49 9.59
C LEU A 41 -8.39 -11.35 9.77
N MET A 42 -8.78 -10.09 9.55
CA MET A 42 -7.93 -8.93 9.82
C MET A 42 -7.58 -8.79 11.30
N ARG A 43 -8.53 -9.09 12.20
CA ARG A 43 -8.24 -9.17 13.64
C ARG A 43 -7.22 -10.27 13.96
N ASN A 44 -7.38 -11.46 13.38
CA ASN A 44 -6.43 -12.56 13.58
C ASN A 44 -5.05 -12.21 13.03
N LEU A 45 -4.98 -11.57 11.86
CA LEU A 45 -3.75 -11.12 11.27
C LEU A 45 -3.05 -10.08 12.15
N SER A 46 -3.80 -9.10 12.66
CA SER A 46 -3.26 -8.10 13.60
C SER A 46 -2.63 -8.77 14.83
N ILE A 47 -3.31 -9.76 15.42
CA ILE A 47 -2.77 -10.52 16.55
C ILE A 47 -1.48 -11.25 16.16
N ASN A 48 -1.47 -11.96 15.03
CA ASN A 48 -0.27 -12.66 14.55
C ASN A 48 0.90 -11.69 14.39
N LEU A 49 0.69 -10.52 13.77
CA LEU A 49 1.74 -9.54 13.54
C LEU A 49 2.24 -8.84 14.82
N THR A 50 1.46 -8.85 15.91
CA THR A 50 1.94 -8.38 17.22
C THR A 50 2.85 -9.40 17.92
N SER A 51 2.85 -10.66 17.50
CA SER A 51 3.75 -11.66 18.07
C SER A 51 5.21 -11.36 17.70
N PRO A 52 6.17 -11.54 18.63
CA PRO A 52 7.60 -11.39 18.34
C PRO A 52 8.09 -12.35 17.24
N ASP A 53 7.40 -13.47 17.01
CA ASP A 53 7.74 -14.43 15.95
C ASP A 53 7.65 -13.83 14.54
N PHE A 54 6.94 -12.70 14.38
CA PHE A 54 6.76 -12.02 13.11
C PHE A 54 7.63 -10.76 12.97
N GLU A 55 8.57 -10.51 13.89
CA GLU A 55 9.39 -9.30 13.85
C GLU A 55 10.24 -9.19 12.58
N ASP A 56 10.84 -10.29 12.13
CA ASP A 56 11.63 -10.32 10.90
C ASP A 56 10.75 -10.10 9.65
N HIS A 57 9.53 -10.63 9.65
CA HIS A 57 8.56 -10.40 8.59
C HIS A 57 8.12 -8.93 8.54
N LYS A 58 7.90 -8.29 9.70
CA LYS A 58 7.57 -6.86 9.77
C LYS A 58 8.73 -5.99 9.26
N LYS A 59 9.97 -6.32 9.61
CA LYS A 59 11.15 -5.61 9.09
C LYS A 59 11.26 -5.75 7.58
N LEU A 60 11.04 -6.95 7.04
CA LEU A 60 11.03 -7.19 5.60
C LEU A 60 9.94 -6.34 4.90
N LEU A 61 8.71 -6.38 5.40
CA LEU A 61 7.60 -5.58 4.84
C LEU A 61 7.85 -4.07 4.94
N SER A 62 8.54 -3.62 6.00
CA SER A 62 8.87 -2.20 6.19
C SER A 62 10.05 -1.74 5.33
N SER A 63 10.88 -2.67 4.84
CA SER A 63 11.99 -2.38 3.93
C SER A 63 11.55 -2.14 2.48
N TYR A 64 10.28 -2.36 2.18
CA TYR A 64 9.71 -2.05 0.89
C TYR A 64 9.61 -0.53 0.74
N GLU A 65 10.64 0.09 0.18
CA GLU A 65 10.54 1.43 -0.37
C GLU A 65 9.71 1.32 -1.65
N VAL A 66 8.53 1.96 -1.65
CA VAL A 66 7.81 2.17 -2.90
C VAL A 66 8.65 3.19 -3.67
N ASP A 67 9.45 2.71 -4.62
CA ASP A 67 10.03 3.56 -5.66
C ASP A 67 8.86 4.18 -6.43
N HIS A 68 8.35 5.31 -5.93
CA HIS A 68 7.55 6.19 -6.74
C HIS A 68 8.49 6.67 -7.83
N GLU A 69 8.47 6.02 -8.99
CA GLU A 69 9.03 6.55 -10.22
C GLU A 69 8.44 7.94 -10.37
N THR A 70 9.23 8.93 -9.94
CA THR A 70 8.87 10.32 -10.02
C THR A 70 8.73 10.58 -11.50
N ASN A 71 7.49 10.84 -11.94
CA ASN A 71 7.17 11.46 -13.22
C ASN A 71 7.88 12.83 -13.27
N ASN A 72 9.19 12.83 -13.45
CA ASN A 72 10.04 14.01 -13.63
C ASN A 72 10.00 14.54 -15.07
N TYR A 73 9.12 13.98 -15.91
CA TYR A 73 8.83 14.53 -17.23
C TYR A 73 7.59 15.42 -17.11
N LEU A 74 7.78 16.67 -16.68
CA LEU A 74 7.00 17.88 -17.02
C LEU A 74 7.19 18.93 -15.91
N ASN A 75 8.43 19.38 -15.68
CA ASN A 75 8.59 20.71 -15.09
C ASN A 75 9.72 21.49 -15.79
N PRO A 76 9.41 22.27 -16.84
CA PRO A 76 10.41 23.04 -17.57
C PRO A 76 11.06 24.16 -16.74
N ASP A 77 10.51 24.50 -15.57
CA ASP A 77 11.07 25.57 -14.71
C ASP A 77 12.38 25.17 -14.00
N ARG A 78 12.69 23.88 -13.89
CA ARG A 78 13.96 23.42 -13.28
C ARG A 78 15.16 23.53 -14.21
N LEU A 79 14.98 23.57 -15.53
CA LEU A 79 16.08 23.63 -16.50
C LEU A 79 16.84 24.98 -16.44
N ILE A 80 16.16 26.05 -16.01
CA ILE A 80 16.71 27.41 -16.03
C ILE A 80 17.69 27.67 -14.87
N HIS A 81 17.63 26.89 -13.79
CA HIS A 81 18.52 27.10 -12.63
C HIS A 81 19.91 26.47 -12.83
N ASP A 82 20.01 25.37 -13.58
CA ASP A 82 21.29 24.69 -13.81
C ASP A 82 22.20 25.44 -14.80
N GLU A 83 21.62 26.25 -15.70
CA GLU A 83 22.40 27.03 -16.68
C GLU A 83 23.08 28.25 -16.03
N GLN A 84 22.43 28.91 -15.05
CA GLN A 84 23.01 30.05 -14.34
C GLN A 84 24.14 29.67 -13.37
N LEU A 85 24.11 28.46 -12.79
CA LEU A 85 25.15 28.00 -11.87
C LEU A 85 26.48 27.67 -12.58
N LYS A 86 26.45 27.35 -13.88
CA LYS A 86 27.66 27.10 -14.68
C LYS A 86 28.34 28.37 -15.21
N SER A 87 27.61 29.46 -15.42
CA SER A 87 28.18 30.71 -15.94
C SER A 87 28.90 31.56 -14.88
N ALA A 88 28.73 31.26 -13.59
CA ALA A 88 29.35 32.00 -12.49
C ALA A 88 30.73 31.44 -12.06
N ALA A 89 31.23 30.39 -12.73
CA ALA A 89 32.48 29.72 -12.39
C ALA A 89 33.59 29.86 -13.46
N THR A 90 33.58 30.95 -14.25
CA THR A 90 34.69 31.30 -15.16
C THR A 90 35.26 32.68 -14.82
#